data_AF-A0A7Y1XYN0-F1
#
_entry.id   AF-A0A7Y1XYN0-F1
#
_cell.length_a   1.000
_cell.length_b   1.000
_cell.length_c   1.000
_cell.angle_alpha   90.00
_cell.angle_beta   90.00
_cell.angle_gamma   90.00
#
_symmetry.space_group_name_H-M   'P 1'
#
loop_
_entity.id
_entity.type
_entity.pdbx_description
1 polymer ?
#
loop_
_entity_poly.entity_id
_entity_poly.type
_entity_poly.pdbx_seq_one_letter_code
_entity_poly.pdbx_strand_id
1 'polypeptide(L)'
;MENKTFIDKVVNSLRNAAVELEELQVQAALGKAEAKDKWEETKHGFTHYLHETKSKVQGEGGERWQEVQAAMDRLKVQLALGKAETSDAYHEQKKKISNAIHDLQLKIKKDEKLGKAYSLLNVEAEKFKLKMESLEGKFDESKVKAEESFEEKKKDFNRFVETVENKLSTDSEGRWSNFQDEMSEAFS
;
A
#
# COMPACT_ATOMS: atom_id res chain seq x y z
N MET A 1 8.16 -25.03 -9.34
CA MET A 1 9.20 -23.99 -9.57
C MET A 1 8.60 -22.59 -9.65
N GLU A 2 7.49 -22.35 -10.38
CA GLU A 2 6.84 -21.02 -10.47
C GLU A 2 6.46 -20.38 -9.12
N ASN A 3 6.02 -21.18 -8.14
CA ASN A 3 5.60 -20.66 -6.85
C ASN A 3 6.77 -20.07 -6.04
N LYS A 4 7.98 -20.63 -6.17
CA LYS A 4 9.20 -20.13 -5.51
C LYS A 4 9.61 -18.78 -6.09
N THR A 5 9.65 -18.68 -7.42
CA THR A 5 9.96 -17.42 -8.13
C THR A 5 8.96 -16.31 -7.84
N PHE A 6 7.68 -16.65 -7.63
CA PHE A 6 6.67 -15.67 -7.25
C PHE A 6 6.82 -15.20 -5.78
N ILE A 7 7.06 -16.12 -4.86
CA ILE A 7 7.36 -15.80 -3.45
C ILE A 7 8.58 -14.88 -3.34
N ASP A 8 9.65 -15.18 -4.08
CA ASP A 8 10.85 -14.33 -4.12
C ASP A 8 10.52 -12.91 -4.62
N LYS A 9 9.59 -12.76 -5.57
CA LYS A 9 9.11 -11.44 -6.03
C LYS A 9 8.30 -10.71 -4.97
N VAL A 10 7.44 -11.39 -4.21
CA VAL A 10 6.67 -10.79 -3.10
C VAL A 10 7.63 -10.30 -2.02
N VAL A 11 8.57 -11.14 -1.60
CA VAL A 11 9.61 -10.80 -0.62
C VAL A 11 10.45 -9.62 -1.08
N ASN A 12 10.94 -9.64 -2.33
CA ASN A 12 11.70 -8.52 -2.87
C ASN A 12 10.89 -7.22 -2.95
N SER A 13 9.59 -7.30 -3.27
CA SER A 13 8.70 -6.13 -3.29
C SER A 13 8.51 -5.54 -1.89
N LEU A 14 8.37 -6.40 -0.87
CA LEU A 14 8.27 -6.00 0.53
C LEU A 14 9.56 -5.33 1.02
N ARG A 15 10.73 -5.88 0.70
CA ARG A 15 12.04 -5.27 0.99
C ARG A 15 12.19 -3.91 0.32
N ASN A 16 11.88 -3.84 -0.96
CA ASN A 16 11.94 -2.59 -1.72
C ASN A 16 10.99 -1.55 -1.12
N ALA A 17 9.81 -1.97 -0.64
CA ALA A 17 8.89 -1.07 0.04
C ALA A 17 9.49 -0.48 1.33
N ALA A 18 10.17 -1.30 2.15
CA ALA A 18 10.86 -0.83 3.34
C ALA A 18 11.97 0.19 3.00
N VAL A 19 12.78 -0.10 1.98
CA VAL A 19 13.84 0.82 1.51
C VAL A 19 13.26 2.12 0.94
N GLU A 20 12.23 2.04 0.10
CA GLU A 20 11.56 3.23 -0.45
C GLU A 20 10.97 4.13 0.64
N LEU A 21 10.48 3.55 1.75
CA LEU A 21 9.98 4.32 2.89
C LEU A 21 11.10 5.06 3.62
N GLU A 22 12.29 4.48 3.70
CA GLU A 22 13.49 5.15 4.23
C GLU A 22 13.95 6.30 3.32
N GLU A 23 14.01 6.04 2.02
CA GLU A 23 14.36 7.07 1.03
C GLU A 23 13.36 8.22 1.03
N LEU A 24 12.06 7.92 1.11
CA LEU A 24 11.02 8.93 1.18
C LEU A 24 11.15 9.80 2.43
N GLN A 25 11.48 9.21 3.58
CA GLN A 25 11.71 9.95 4.82
C GLN A 25 12.87 10.95 4.67
N VAL A 26 13.97 10.54 4.03
CA VAL A 26 15.12 11.40 3.75
C VAL A 26 14.74 12.52 2.77
N GLN A 27 14.02 12.18 1.69
CA GLN A 27 13.63 13.16 0.67
C GLN A 27 12.58 14.15 1.18
N ALA A 28 11.62 13.70 1.99
CA ALA A 28 10.62 14.57 2.61
C ALA A 28 11.26 15.55 3.60
N ALA A 29 12.43 15.23 4.18
CA ALA A 29 13.14 16.13 5.07
C ALA A 29 13.66 17.40 4.39
N LEU A 30 13.66 17.47 3.05
CA LEU A 30 14.24 18.57 2.27
C LEU A 30 13.37 19.85 2.26
N GLY A 31 12.05 19.76 2.46
CA GLY A 31 11.19 20.94 2.55
C GLY A 31 9.72 20.73 2.18
N LYS A 32 8.90 21.79 2.34
CA LYS A 32 7.45 21.77 2.05
C LYS A 32 7.14 21.68 0.55
N ALA A 33 7.98 22.27 -0.31
CA ALA A 33 7.77 22.23 -1.75
C ALA A 33 8.03 20.81 -2.27
N GLU A 34 9.12 20.21 -1.82
CA GLU A 34 9.51 18.83 -2.11
C GLU A 34 8.47 17.83 -1.61
N ALA A 35 7.87 18.06 -0.43
CA ALA A 35 6.78 17.23 0.08
C ALA A 35 5.52 17.28 -0.80
N LYS A 36 5.19 18.43 -1.40
CA LYS A 36 4.07 18.56 -2.34
C LYS A 36 4.31 17.80 -3.63
N ASP A 37 5.50 17.93 -4.21
CA ASP A 37 5.86 17.22 -5.43
C ASP A 37 5.88 15.69 -5.18
N LYS A 38 6.45 15.26 -4.05
CA LYS A 38 6.46 13.85 -3.65
C LYS A 38 5.07 13.31 -3.36
N TRP A 39 4.16 14.14 -2.87
CA TRP A 39 2.76 13.74 -2.70
C TRP A 39 2.11 13.42 -4.05
N GLU A 40 2.26 14.30 -5.04
CA GLU A 40 1.70 14.08 -6.38
C GLU A 40 2.35 12.87 -7.08
N GLU A 41 3.67 12.71 -6.96
CA GLU A 41 4.40 11.54 -7.46
C GLU A 41 3.89 10.24 -6.82
N THR A 42 3.69 10.25 -5.50
CA THR A 42 3.19 9.10 -4.75
C THR A 42 1.79 8.69 -5.20
N LYS A 43 0.88 9.66 -5.38
CA LYS A 43 -0.47 9.41 -5.93
C LYS A 43 -0.42 8.85 -7.35
N HIS A 44 0.47 9.39 -8.18
CA HIS A 44 0.63 8.93 -9.56
C HIS A 44 1.13 7.48 -9.62
N GLY A 45 2.17 7.15 -8.85
CA GLY A 45 2.71 5.80 -8.76
C GLY A 45 1.65 4.77 -8.34
N PHE A 46 0.84 5.09 -7.32
CA PHE A 46 -0.22 4.19 -6.88
C PHE A 46 -1.36 4.08 -7.90
N THR A 47 -1.72 5.18 -8.56
CA THR A 47 -2.70 5.17 -9.67
C THR A 47 -2.25 4.24 -10.80
N HIS A 48 -0.96 4.30 -11.17
CA HIS A 48 -0.36 3.44 -12.17
C HIS A 48 -0.40 1.96 -11.74
N TYR A 49 -0.03 1.66 -10.51
CA TYR A 49 -0.11 0.30 -9.96
C TYR A 49 -1.55 -0.27 -10.01
N LEU A 50 -2.55 0.53 -9.62
CA LEU A 50 -3.96 0.15 -9.72
C LEU A 50 -4.41 -0.03 -11.17
N HIS A 51 -3.80 0.65 -12.14
CA HIS A 51 -4.06 0.42 -13.55
C HIS A 51 -3.46 -0.92 -14.01
N GLU A 52 -2.18 -1.17 -13.71
CA GLU A 52 -1.52 -2.43 -14.08
C GLU A 52 -2.22 -3.66 -13.49
N THR A 53 -2.59 -3.59 -12.21
CA THR A 53 -3.28 -4.69 -11.51
C THR A 53 -4.60 -4.99 -12.20
N LYS A 54 -5.35 -3.95 -12.59
CA LYS A 54 -6.60 -4.11 -13.33
C LYS A 54 -6.39 -4.80 -14.68
N SER A 55 -5.37 -4.38 -15.44
CA SER A 55 -5.05 -4.98 -16.74
C SER A 55 -4.57 -6.42 -16.63
N LYS A 56 -3.80 -6.76 -15.58
CA LYS A 56 -3.28 -8.13 -15.33
C LYS A 56 -4.38 -9.13 -14.95
N VAL A 57 -5.41 -8.68 -14.24
CA VAL A 57 -6.49 -9.54 -13.71
C VAL A 57 -7.73 -9.55 -14.61
N GLN A 58 -7.75 -8.70 -15.63
CA GLN A 58 -8.87 -8.59 -16.57
C GLN A 58 -9.13 -9.92 -17.28
N GLY A 59 -10.34 -10.45 -17.11
CA GLY A 59 -10.77 -11.73 -17.71
C GLY A 59 -10.69 -12.93 -16.76
N GLU A 60 -9.97 -12.84 -15.63
CA GLU A 60 -9.81 -13.95 -14.69
C GLU A 60 -10.82 -13.92 -13.52
N GLY A 61 -11.41 -12.75 -13.26
CA GLY A 61 -11.98 -12.44 -11.94
C GLY A 61 -13.50 -12.55 -11.74
N GLY A 62 -14.29 -12.79 -12.79
CA GLY A 62 -15.76 -12.95 -12.69
C GLY A 62 -16.46 -11.78 -11.97
N GLU A 63 -17.62 -12.03 -11.34
CA GLU A 63 -18.40 -11.00 -10.61
C GLU A 63 -17.66 -10.45 -9.38
N ARG A 64 -16.90 -11.28 -8.66
CA ARG A 64 -16.17 -10.85 -7.44
C ARG A 64 -15.14 -9.76 -7.72
N TRP A 65 -14.47 -9.86 -8.87
CA TRP A 65 -13.53 -8.83 -9.31
C TRP A 65 -14.21 -7.52 -9.67
N GLN A 66 -15.47 -7.51 -10.09
CA GLN A 66 -16.18 -6.27 -10.43
C GLN A 66 -16.34 -5.36 -9.21
N GLU A 67 -16.59 -5.91 -8.03
CA GLU A 67 -16.65 -5.14 -6.79
C GLU A 67 -15.30 -4.51 -6.43
N VAL A 68 -14.22 -5.30 -6.54
CA VAL A 68 -12.85 -4.81 -6.29
C VAL A 68 -12.47 -3.75 -7.32
N GLN A 69 -12.77 -3.98 -8.60
CA GLN A 69 -12.53 -3.03 -9.67
C GLN A 69 -13.28 -1.72 -9.44
N ALA A 70 -14.54 -1.77 -9.01
CA ALA A 70 -15.32 -0.58 -8.68
C ALA A 70 -14.70 0.20 -7.51
N ALA A 71 -14.20 -0.49 -6.48
CA ALA A 71 -13.49 0.15 -5.37
C ALA A 71 -12.15 0.76 -5.83
N MET A 72 -11.39 0.08 -6.69
CA MET A 72 -10.17 0.63 -7.29
C MET A 72 -10.44 1.88 -8.13
N ASP A 73 -11.53 1.88 -8.92
CA ASP A 73 -11.88 3.03 -9.76
C ASP A 73 -12.32 4.23 -8.88
N ARG A 74 -13.02 4.00 -7.76
CA ARG A 74 -13.32 5.05 -6.76
C ARG A 74 -12.04 5.59 -6.11
N LEU A 75 -11.11 4.72 -5.74
CA LEU A 75 -9.82 5.11 -5.18
C LEU A 75 -9.01 5.96 -6.17
N LYS A 76 -8.97 5.60 -7.45
CA LYS A 76 -8.34 6.41 -8.51
C LYS A 76 -8.95 7.80 -8.62
N VAL A 77 -10.27 7.93 -8.49
CA VAL A 77 -10.92 9.24 -8.44
C VAL A 77 -10.40 10.05 -7.26
N GLN A 78 -10.34 9.49 -6.05
CA GLN A 78 -9.81 10.21 -4.88
C GLN A 78 -8.34 10.59 -5.05
N LEU A 79 -7.51 9.75 -5.68
CA LEU A 79 -6.11 10.05 -6.00
C LEU A 79 -5.99 11.20 -7.02
N ALA A 80 -6.92 11.33 -7.96
CA ALA A 80 -6.92 12.41 -8.95
C ALA A 80 -7.47 13.75 -8.40
N LEU A 81 -8.27 13.71 -7.34
CA LEU A 81 -8.94 14.88 -6.78
C LEU A 81 -8.05 15.65 -5.81
N GLY A 82 -7.94 16.96 -6.02
CA GLY A 82 -7.32 17.89 -5.08
C GLY A 82 -5.78 17.88 -5.11
N LYS A 83 -5.21 19.05 -4.81
CA LYS A 83 -3.77 19.25 -4.60
C LYS A 83 -3.52 19.57 -3.13
N ALA A 84 -2.40 19.11 -2.58
CA ALA A 84 -1.99 19.40 -1.21
C ALA A 84 -1.39 20.83 -1.09
N GLU A 85 -2.17 21.86 -1.43
CA GLU A 85 -1.69 23.24 -1.42
C GLU A 85 -1.53 23.80 0.02
N THR A 86 -2.34 23.32 0.95
CA THR A 86 -2.33 23.64 2.39
C THR A 86 -2.31 22.37 3.23
N SER A 87 -2.00 22.51 4.54
CA SER A 87 -2.07 21.38 5.47
C SER A 87 -3.49 20.80 5.57
N ASP A 88 -4.50 21.66 5.68
CA ASP A 88 -5.91 21.23 5.72
C ASP A 88 -6.31 20.46 4.46
N ALA A 89 -5.90 20.94 3.28
CA ALA A 89 -6.16 20.26 2.02
C ALA A 89 -5.48 18.88 1.97
N TYR A 90 -4.26 18.78 2.51
CA TYR A 90 -3.54 17.50 2.64
C TYR A 90 -4.29 16.53 3.56
N HIS A 91 -4.65 16.94 4.77
CA HIS A 91 -5.34 16.06 5.73
C HIS A 91 -6.72 15.63 5.23
N GLU A 92 -7.47 16.52 4.58
CA GLU A 92 -8.75 16.17 3.97
C GLU A 92 -8.57 15.12 2.86
N GLN A 93 -7.57 15.29 2.02
CA GLN A 93 -7.25 14.35 0.94
C GLN A 93 -6.77 13.01 1.50
N LYS A 94 -5.84 13.01 2.46
CA LYS A 94 -5.36 11.82 3.19
C LYS A 94 -6.54 11.03 3.76
N LYS A 95 -7.48 11.70 4.45
CA LYS A 95 -8.67 11.04 5.01
C LYS A 95 -9.53 10.39 3.92
N LYS A 96 -9.82 11.08 2.82
CA LYS A 96 -10.63 10.54 1.72
C LYS A 96 -9.96 9.33 1.06
N ILE A 97 -8.65 9.40 0.83
CA ILE A 97 -7.89 8.30 0.24
C ILE A 97 -7.81 7.12 1.20
N SER A 98 -7.51 7.34 2.50
CA SER A 98 -7.49 6.28 3.51
C SER A 98 -8.83 5.54 3.59
N ASN A 99 -9.95 6.26 3.56
CA ASN A 99 -11.28 5.63 3.53
C ASN A 99 -11.50 4.80 2.25
N ALA A 100 -11.11 5.32 1.08
CA ALA A 100 -11.24 4.59 -0.18
C ALA A 100 -10.33 3.34 -0.23
N ILE A 101 -9.16 3.40 0.39
CA ILE A 101 -8.29 2.23 0.55
C ILE A 101 -8.93 1.21 1.48
N HIS A 102 -9.48 1.63 2.62
CA HIS A 102 -10.17 0.73 3.53
C HIS A 102 -11.36 0.04 2.85
N ASP A 103 -12.18 0.79 2.11
CA ASP A 103 -13.27 0.24 1.30
C ASP A 103 -12.76 -0.82 0.31
N LEU A 104 -11.64 -0.57 -0.38
CA LEU A 104 -11.01 -1.53 -1.27
C LEU A 104 -10.57 -2.80 -0.52
N GLN A 105 -9.95 -2.66 0.65
CA GLN A 105 -9.50 -3.78 1.47
C GLN A 105 -10.68 -4.65 1.96
N LEU A 106 -11.81 -4.03 2.34
CA LEU A 106 -13.03 -4.76 2.69
C LEU A 106 -13.63 -5.55 1.51
N LYS A 107 -13.38 -5.14 0.27
CA LYS A 107 -13.80 -5.86 -0.94
C LYS A 107 -12.86 -6.99 -1.31
N ILE A 108 -11.60 -6.91 -0.91
CA ILE A 108 -10.64 -7.99 -1.06
C ILE A 108 -11.04 -9.13 -0.10
N LYS A 109 -11.28 -10.30 -0.67
CA LYS A 109 -11.67 -11.51 0.06
C LYS A 109 -10.82 -12.67 -0.39
N LYS A 110 -10.67 -13.69 0.45
CA LYS A 110 -9.99 -14.93 0.07
C LYS A 110 -10.63 -15.51 -1.20
N ASP A 111 -9.83 -15.64 -2.25
CA ASP A 111 -10.24 -16.16 -3.54
C ASP A 111 -9.08 -16.96 -4.14
N GLU A 112 -9.36 -18.17 -4.63
CA GLU A 112 -8.32 -19.09 -5.11
C GLU A 112 -7.61 -18.59 -6.37
N LYS A 113 -8.31 -17.85 -7.23
CA LYS A 113 -7.75 -17.32 -8.48
C LYS A 113 -7.09 -15.97 -8.25
N LEU A 114 -7.80 -15.10 -7.53
CA LEU A 114 -7.40 -13.69 -7.39
C LEU A 114 -6.50 -13.43 -6.20
N GLY A 115 -6.39 -14.38 -5.28
CA GLY A 115 -5.79 -14.08 -4.01
C GLY A 115 -4.31 -13.67 -4.09
N LYS A 116 -3.58 -14.03 -5.17
CA LYS A 116 -2.23 -13.48 -5.47
C LYS A 116 -2.26 -11.99 -5.75
N ALA A 117 -3.14 -11.57 -6.65
CA ALA A 117 -3.31 -10.16 -6.98
C ALA A 117 -3.82 -9.36 -5.78
N TYR A 118 -4.73 -9.94 -4.99
CA TYR A 118 -5.27 -9.32 -3.78
C TYR A 118 -4.22 -9.10 -2.69
N SER A 119 -3.38 -10.08 -2.40
CA SER A 119 -2.31 -9.88 -1.43
C SER A 119 -1.33 -8.79 -1.90
N LEU A 120 -0.92 -8.80 -3.17
CA LEU A 120 -0.05 -7.75 -3.70
C LEU A 120 -0.70 -6.36 -3.63
N LEU A 121 -2.00 -6.28 -3.94
CA LEU A 121 -2.77 -5.04 -3.87
C LEU A 121 -2.86 -4.50 -2.43
N ASN A 122 -3.06 -5.38 -1.44
CA ASN A 122 -3.04 -5.00 -0.02
C ASN A 122 -1.67 -4.48 0.41
N VAL A 123 -0.58 -5.15 0.02
CA VAL A 123 0.79 -4.69 0.33
C VAL A 123 1.02 -3.28 -0.23
N GLU A 124 0.67 -3.04 -1.49
CA GLU A 124 0.88 -1.74 -2.11
C GLU A 124 0.00 -0.64 -1.49
N ALA A 125 -1.23 -0.99 -1.08
CA ALA A 125 -2.12 -0.07 -0.38
C ALA A 125 -1.57 0.37 0.97
N GLU A 126 -0.99 -0.56 1.74
CA GLU A 126 -0.37 -0.26 3.03
C GLU A 126 0.93 0.54 2.90
N LYS A 127 1.76 0.18 1.92
CA LYS A 127 2.92 0.98 1.53
C LYS A 127 2.49 2.42 1.21
N PHE A 128 1.42 2.61 0.44
CA PHE A 128 0.91 3.94 0.14
C PHE A 128 0.43 4.69 1.38
N LYS A 129 -0.28 4.04 2.32
CA LYS A 129 -0.67 4.64 3.61
C LYS A 129 0.56 5.13 4.38
N LEU A 130 1.61 4.32 4.48
CA LEU A 130 2.86 4.71 5.16
C LEU A 130 3.53 5.91 4.49
N LYS A 131 3.52 5.98 3.15
CA LYS A 131 4.02 7.15 2.42
C LYS A 131 3.22 8.42 2.76
N MET A 132 1.90 8.32 2.93
CA MET A 132 1.08 9.44 3.43
C MET A 132 1.46 9.86 4.87
N GLU A 133 1.70 8.91 5.76
CA GLU A 133 2.11 9.23 7.13
C GLU A 133 3.47 9.95 7.15
N SER A 134 4.43 9.49 6.33
CA SER A 134 5.77 10.11 6.21
C SER A 134 5.70 11.58 5.77
N LEU A 135 4.82 11.87 4.80
CA LEU A 135 4.67 13.22 4.25
C LEU A 135 3.91 14.16 5.19
N GLU A 136 3.02 13.64 6.04
CA GLU A 136 2.17 14.44 6.93
C GLU A 136 2.98 15.36 7.85
N GLY A 137 4.11 14.88 8.38
CA GLY A 137 4.98 15.67 9.26
C GLY A 137 5.62 16.90 8.62
N LYS A 138 5.45 17.11 7.31
CA LYS A 138 5.89 18.32 6.60
C LYS A 138 4.76 19.30 6.34
N PHE A 139 3.53 18.81 6.28
CA PHE A 139 2.33 19.64 6.16
C PHE A 139 1.91 20.20 7.51
N ASP A 140 2.08 19.43 8.58
CA ASP A 140 1.67 19.80 9.93
C ASP A 140 2.77 20.55 10.72
N GLU A 141 2.38 21.57 11.49
CA GLU A 141 3.30 22.30 12.39
C GLU A 141 3.60 21.47 13.65
N SER A 142 2.75 20.49 13.98
CA SER A 142 2.91 19.57 15.12
C SER A 142 3.89 18.41 14.85
N LYS A 143 4.93 18.68 14.06
CA LYS A 143 5.96 17.77 13.49
C LYS A 143 6.32 16.53 14.35
N VAL A 144 6.41 16.68 15.67
CA VAL A 144 6.74 15.60 16.62
C VAL A 144 5.75 14.43 16.56
N LYS A 145 4.43 14.67 16.56
CA LYS A 145 3.42 13.59 16.60
C LYS A 145 3.37 12.80 15.30
N ALA A 146 3.54 13.48 14.17
CA ALA A 146 3.55 12.84 12.86
C ALA A 146 4.81 11.98 12.67
N GLU A 147 5.97 12.46 13.12
CA GLU A 147 7.23 11.69 13.10
C GLU A 147 7.14 10.44 13.99
N GLU A 148 6.61 10.56 15.21
CA GLU A 148 6.39 9.42 16.11
C GLU A 148 5.44 8.38 15.51
N SER A 149 4.29 8.83 14.95
CA SER A 149 3.32 7.92 14.33
C SER A 149 3.89 7.20 13.11
N PHE A 150 4.67 7.89 12.28
CA PHE A 150 5.32 7.29 11.13
C PHE A 150 6.34 6.21 11.55
N GLU A 151 7.20 6.51 12.53
CA GLU A 151 8.21 5.54 13.00
C GLU A 151 7.57 4.29 13.60
N GLU A 152 6.49 4.44 14.37
CA GLU A 152 5.74 3.30 14.92
C GLU A 152 5.17 2.41 13.80
N LYS A 153 4.44 3.03 12.85
CA LYS A 153 3.83 2.28 11.73
C LYS A 153 4.88 1.64 10.80
N LYS A 154 6.01 2.32 10.58
CA LYS A 154 7.15 1.77 9.82
C LYS A 154 7.76 0.57 10.53
N LYS A 155 7.94 0.65 11.86
CA LYS A 155 8.43 -0.48 12.66
C LYS A 155 7.49 -1.68 12.60
N ASP A 156 6.19 -1.45 12.64
CA ASP A 156 5.19 -2.51 12.53
C ASP A 156 5.16 -3.12 11.12
N PHE A 157 5.27 -2.29 10.07
CA PHE A 157 5.44 -2.77 8.70
C PHE A 157 6.70 -3.61 8.54
N ASN A 158 7.85 -3.16 9.06
CA ASN A 158 9.09 -3.92 8.99
C ASN A 158 8.98 -5.27 9.74
N ARG A 159 8.32 -5.29 10.91
CA ARG A 159 8.05 -6.54 11.63
C ARG A 159 7.14 -7.47 10.83
N PHE A 160 6.15 -6.93 10.14
CA PHE A 160 5.30 -7.68 9.23
C PHE A 160 6.12 -8.28 8.07
N VAL A 161 6.96 -7.48 7.42
CA VAL A 161 7.87 -7.94 6.36
C VAL A 161 8.76 -9.07 6.85
N GLU A 162 9.43 -8.90 8.01
CA GLU A 162 10.28 -9.94 8.61
C GLU A 162 9.49 -11.23 8.91
N THR A 163 8.27 -11.10 9.43
CA THR A 163 7.40 -12.25 9.75
C THR A 163 7.06 -13.02 8.48
N VAL A 164 6.64 -12.31 7.42
CA VAL A 164 6.32 -12.89 6.12
C VAL A 164 7.57 -13.56 5.52
N GLU A 165 8.72 -12.90 5.55
CA GLU A 165 9.98 -13.45 5.02
C GLU A 165 10.41 -14.74 5.73
N ASN A 166 10.36 -14.77 7.07
CA ASN A 166 10.75 -15.93 7.85
C ASN A 166 9.84 -17.15 7.59
N LYS A 167 8.54 -16.92 7.42
CA LYS A 167 7.57 -18.00 7.12
C LYS A 167 7.59 -18.42 5.65
N LEU A 168 7.85 -17.47 4.74
CA LEU A 168 8.05 -17.76 3.32
C LEU A 168 9.45 -18.31 3.01
N SER A 169 10.38 -18.37 3.98
CA SER A 169 11.72 -18.99 3.85
C SER A 169 11.86 -20.38 4.51
N THR A 170 10.93 -20.77 5.39
CA THR A 170 10.78 -22.17 5.90
C THR A 170 9.99 -23.08 4.95
N ASP A 171 10.63 -24.12 4.38
CA ASP A 171 10.10 -24.93 3.27
C ASP A 171 8.92 -25.83 3.72
N SER A 172 7.68 -25.39 3.50
CA SER A 172 6.47 -26.16 3.82
C SER A 172 5.37 -26.01 2.76
N GLU A 173 4.60 -27.08 2.54
CA GLU A 173 3.36 -27.02 1.76
C GLU A 173 2.35 -26.10 2.46
N GLY A 174 1.66 -25.23 1.70
CA GLY A 174 0.64 -24.32 2.25
C GLY A 174 1.08 -22.87 2.54
N ARG A 175 2.37 -22.53 2.35
CA ARG A 175 2.92 -21.16 2.50
C ARG A 175 2.05 -20.04 1.93
N TRP A 176 1.52 -20.25 0.72
CA TRP A 176 0.73 -19.25 0.04
C TRP A 176 -0.63 -19.02 0.70
N SER A 177 -1.32 -20.09 1.13
CA SER A 177 -2.56 -19.94 1.89
C SER A 177 -2.29 -19.21 3.21
N ASN A 178 -1.23 -19.59 3.91
CA ASN A 178 -0.87 -18.94 5.18
C ASN A 178 -0.59 -17.44 4.97
N PHE A 179 0.13 -17.08 3.91
CA PHE A 179 0.35 -15.67 3.57
C PHE A 179 -0.94 -14.93 3.24
N GLN A 180 -1.87 -15.53 2.48
CA GLN A 180 -3.17 -14.90 2.20
C GLN A 180 -4.00 -14.68 3.46
N ASP A 181 -3.96 -15.64 4.39
CA ASP A 181 -4.67 -15.57 5.66
C ASP A 181 -4.04 -14.48 6.54
N GLU A 182 -2.71 -14.42 6.66
CA GLU A 182 -2.00 -13.36 7.37
C GLU A 182 -2.23 -11.97 6.78
N MET A 183 -2.21 -11.84 5.45
CA MET A 183 -2.54 -10.59 4.76
C MET A 183 -4.00 -10.18 5.01
N SER A 184 -4.89 -11.15 5.15
CA SER A 184 -6.29 -10.85 5.46
C SER A 184 -6.40 -10.39 6.92
N GLU A 185 -5.76 -11.08 7.86
CA GLU A 185 -5.79 -10.73 9.30
C GLU A 185 -5.08 -9.42 9.64
N ALA A 186 -3.93 -9.14 9.01
CA ALA A 186 -3.15 -7.94 9.30
C ALA A 186 -3.84 -6.66 8.79
N PHE A 187 -4.70 -6.78 7.76
CA PHE A 187 -5.27 -5.63 7.05
C PHE A 187 -6.82 -5.63 7.01
N SER A 188 -7.47 -6.56 7.72
CA SER A 188 -8.91 -6.55 8.03
C SER A 188 -9.24 -5.66 9.22
#